data_AF-X0V071-F1
#
_entry.id   AF-X0V071-F1
#
_cell.length_a   1.000
_cell.length_b   1.000
_cell.length_c   1.000
_cell.angle_alpha   90.00
_cell.angle_beta   90.00
_cell.angle_gamma   90.00
#
_symmetry.space_group_name_H-M   'P 1'
#
loop_
_entity.id
_entity.type
_entity.pdbx_description
1 polymer ?
#
loop_
_entity_poly.entity_id
_entity_poly.type
_entity_poly.pdbx_seq_one_letter_code
_entity_poly.pdbx_strand_id
1 'polypeptide(L)'
;MPLVPDPKNCDISVKRAIQGLSKKLGYTASPVFVGISLSSLTASRLLATDSAKAFESVADLTSWIAQDSANRVVVTDNGDGTLTLSTPQDIHVDAHMELAGLTIRDSDDNIIFYVNDDEMYFYCFCSNTNRSRYAYGAF
;
A
#
# COMPACT_ATOMS: atom_id res chain seq x y z
N MET A 1 -41.23 45.56 -33.04
CA MET A 1 -40.45 44.33 -32.75
C MET A 1 -39.08 44.78 -32.30
N PRO A 2 -38.60 44.44 -31.10
CA PRO A 2 -37.27 44.87 -30.69
C PRO A 2 -36.26 44.11 -31.53
N LEU A 3 -35.35 44.86 -32.14
CA LEU A 3 -34.25 44.36 -32.94
C LEU A 3 -33.41 43.44 -32.06
N VAL A 4 -33.48 42.13 -32.29
CA VAL A 4 -32.42 41.23 -31.85
C VAL A 4 -31.15 41.77 -32.51
N PRO A 5 -30.10 42.14 -31.75
CA PRO A 5 -28.88 42.67 -32.33
C PRO A 5 -28.32 41.66 -33.34
N ASP A 6 -27.93 42.14 -34.52
CA ASP A 6 -27.35 41.30 -35.56
C ASP A 6 -26.17 40.49 -34.97
N PRO A 7 -26.13 39.15 -35.13
CA PRO A 7 -25.11 38.28 -34.52
C PRO A 7 -23.69 38.54 -35.03
N LYS A 8 -23.53 39.46 -35.99
CA LYS A 8 -22.25 39.87 -36.59
C LYS A 8 -21.49 40.92 -35.76
N ASN A 9 -22.06 41.44 -34.66
CA ASN A 9 -21.43 42.50 -33.88
C ASN A 9 -20.48 42.01 -32.77
N CYS A 10 -19.99 40.76 -32.83
CA CYS A 10 -18.88 40.36 -31.97
C CYS A 10 -17.62 41.11 -32.41
N ASP A 11 -16.92 41.72 -31.43
CA ASP A 11 -15.70 42.48 -31.67
C ASP A 11 -14.72 41.68 -32.56
N ILE A 12 -14.17 42.31 -33.60
CA ILE A 12 -13.26 41.66 -34.56
C ILE A 12 -12.07 41.02 -33.84
N SER A 13 -11.62 41.59 -32.72
CA SER A 13 -10.56 41.06 -31.87
C SER A 13 -10.98 39.77 -31.18
N VAL A 14 -12.20 39.71 -30.64
CA VAL A 14 -12.77 38.49 -30.04
C VAL A 14 -12.88 37.39 -31.10
N LYS A 15 -13.37 37.73 -32.30
CA LYS A 15 -13.45 36.77 -33.41
C LYS A 15 -12.07 36.23 -33.80
N ARG A 16 -11.07 37.11 -33.97
CA ARG A 16 -9.70 36.71 -34.28
C ARG A 16 -9.06 35.88 -33.18
N ALA A 17 -9.30 36.22 -31.91
CA ALA A 17 -8.80 35.47 -30.76
C ALA A 17 -9.35 34.04 -30.74
N ILE A 18 -10.66 33.86 -30.93
CA ILE A 18 -11.30 32.54 -30.99
C ILE A 18 -10.76 31.73 -32.18
N GLN A 19 -10.61 32.35 -33.36
CA GLN A 19 -10.02 31.70 -34.52
C GLN A 19 -8.57 31.26 -34.29
N GLY A 20 -7.76 32.10 -33.65
CA GLY A 20 -6.39 31.78 -33.28
C GLY A 20 -6.33 30.62 -32.28
N LEU A 21 -7.23 30.61 -31.28
CA LEU A 21 -7.33 29.54 -30.30
C LEU A 21 -7.74 28.22 -30.95
N SER A 22 -8.76 28.24 -31.82
CA SER A 22 -9.23 27.08 -32.58
C SER A 22 -8.14 26.52 -33.49
N LYS A 23 -7.33 27.38 -34.12
CA LYS A 23 -6.19 26.95 -34.95
C LYS A 23 -5.08 26.30 -34.12
N LYS A 24 -4.87 26.75 -32.88
CA LYS A 24 -3.83 26.23 -31.97
C LYS A 24 -4.26 24.99 -31.19
N LEU A 25 -5.51 24.91 -30.77
CA LEU A 25 -6.08 23.90 -29.88
C LEU A 25 -7.13 23.01 -30.55
N GLY A 26 -7.23 23.00 -31.89
CA GLY A 26 -8.35 22.38 -32.65
C GLY A 26 -8.81 21.00 -32.14
N TYR A 27 -9.97 20.51 -32.58
CA TYR A 27 -10.65 19.35 -31.96
C TYR A 27 -9.89 18.01 -32.00
N THR A 28 -8.75 17.93 -32.69
CA THR A 28 -7.81 16.78 -32.70
C THR A 28 -6.43 17.12 -32.11
N ALA A 29 -6.25 18.34 -31.60
CA ALA A 29 -4.99 18.79 -31.04
C ALA A 29 -4.64 18.00 -29.77
N SER A 30 -3.37 17.70 -29.59
CA SER A 30 -2.80 17.14 -28.37
C SER A 30 -1.91 18.21 -27.71
N PRO A 31 -2.49 19.20 -27.02
CA PRO A 31 -1.71 20.27 -26.41
C PRO A 31 -0.77 19.71 -25.34
N VAL A 32 0.47 20.22 -25.30
CA VAL A 32 1.44 19.92 -24.25
C VAL A 32 1.60 21.18 -23.40
N PHE A 33 1.37 21.05 -22.11
CA PHE A 33 1.53 22.13 -21.14
C PHE A 33 2.83 21.93 -20.37
N VAL A 34 3.57 23.02 -20.11
CA VAL A 34 4.74 22.99 -19.23
C VAL A 34 4.34 22.69 -17.78
N GLY A 35 3.15 23.12 -17.38
CA GLY A 35 2.57 22.83 -16.07
C GLY A 35 1.06 23.03 -16.09
N ILE A 36 0.36 22.30 -15.22
CA ILE A 36 -1.09 22.37 -15.03
C ILE A 36 -1.33 22.47 -13.53
N SER A 37 -2.10 23.48 -13.10
CA SER A 37 -2.55 23.63 -11.72
C SER A 37 -4.06 23.47 -11.68
N LEU A 38 -4.54 22.43 -11.00
CA LEU A 38 -5.97 22.12 -10.87
C LEU A 38 -6.40 22.39 -9.43
N SER A 39 -7.22 23.42 -9.22
CA SER A 39 -7.52 23.99 -7.89
C SER A 39 -8.38 23.10 -6.99
N SER A 40 -9.02 22.06 -7.55
CA SER A 40 -9.87 21.13 -6.80
C SER A 40 -9.12 19.91 -6.27
N LEU A 41 -7.83 19.79 -6.55
CA LEU A 41 -7.01 18.64 -6.13
C LEU A 41 -6.35 18.87 -4.78
N THR A 42 -6.10 17.78 -4.06
CA THR A 42 -5.32 17.79 -2.83
C THR A 42 -3.83 17.90 -3.16
N ALA A 43 -3.13 18.83 -2.50
CA ALA A 43 -1.69 19.00 -2.68
C ALA A 43 -0.92 17.72 -2.29
N SER A 44 0.16 17.44 -3.02
CA SER A 44 1.05 16.30 -2.78
C SER A 44 0.39 14.91 -2.86
N ARG A 45 -0.76 14.79 -3.53
CA ARG A 45 -1.50 13.51 -3.64
C ARG A 45 -1.41 12.90 -5.03
N LEU A 46 -1.42 11.57 -5.09
CA LEU A 46 -1.58 10.84 -6.34
C LEU A 46 -2.93 11.15 -6.99
N LEU A 47 -2.94 11.27 -8.32
CA LEU A 47 -4.12 11.58 -9.11
C LEU A 47 -4.59 10.35 -9.89
N ALA A 48 -5.90 10.23 -10.00
CA ALA A 48 -6.58 9.23 -10.82
C ALA A 48 -7.68 9.90 -11.64
N THR A 49 -8.39 9.11 -12.43
CA THR A 49 -9.64 9.54 -13.06
C THR A 49 -10.83 8.92 -12.35
N ASP A 50 -11.88 9.71 -12.14
CA ASP A 50 -13.15 9.24 -11.62
C ASP A 50 -13.97 8.47 -12.66
N SER A 51 -15.21 8.09 -12.31
CA SER A 51 -16.14 7.41 -13.23
C SER A 51 -16.58 8.27 -14.42
N ALA A 52 -16.48 9.60 -14.32
CA ALA A 52 -16.73 10.56 -15.38
C ALA A 52 -15.48 10.88 -16.22
N LYS A 53 -14.33 10.26 -15.91
CA LYS A 53 -13.01 10.48 -16.52
C LYS A 53 -12.39 11.85 -16.20
N ALA A 54 -12.86 12.51 -15.15
CA ALA A 54 -12.25 13.73 -14.64
C ALA A 54 -11.10 13.40 -13.70
N PHE A 55 -10.07 14.26 -13.64
CA PHE A 55 -8.98 14.11 -12.68
C PHE A 55 -9.48 14.32 -11.26
N GLU A 56 -9.13 13.40 -10.38
CA GLU A 56 -9.44 13.43 -8.94
C GLU A 56 -8.22 13.00 -8.13
N SER A 57 -8.11 13.49 -6.90
CA SER A 57 -7.13 12.96 -5.95
C SER A 57 -7.58 11.58 -5.47
N VAL A 58 -6.68 10.60 -5.46
CA VAL A 58 -6.98 9.28 -4.91
C VAL A 58 -7.34 9.41 -3.43
N ALA A 59 -8.61 9.18 -3.07
CA ALA A 59 -9.13 9.42 -1.72
C ALA A 59 -8.58 8.46 -0.64
N ASP A 60 -8.22 7.25 -1.05
CA ASP A 60 -7.56 6.24 -0.23
C ASP A 60 -6.51 5.54 -1.10
N LEU A 61 -5.23 5.79 -0.81
CA LEU A 61 -4.09 5.22 -1.53
C LEU A 61 -4.01 3.69 -1.37
N THR A 62 -4.61 3.12 -0.32
CA THR A 62 -4.65 1.67 -0.13
C THR A 62 -5.52 0.97 -1.17
N SER A 63 -6.44 1.68 -1.85
CA SER A 63 -7.27 1.09 -2.92
C SER A 63 -6.48 0.61 -4.15
N TRP A 64 -5.27 1.11 -4.35
CA TRP A 64 -4.36 0.72 -5.45
C TRP A 64 -3.44 -0.45 -5.07
N ILE A 65 -3.38 -0.81 -3.80
CA ILE A 65 -2.56 -1.90 -3.29
C ILE A 65 -3.52 -2.96 -2.76
N ALA A 66 -3.64 -4.08 -3.48
CA ALA A 66 -4.44 -5.19 -3.02
C ALA A 66 -3.94 -5.67 -1.65
N GLN A 67 -4.73 -5.45 -0.60
CA GLN A 67 -4.46 -6.02 0.70
C GLN A 67 -4.81 -7.51 0.64
N ASP A 68 -3.81 -8.36 0.76
CA ASP A 68 -4.03 -9.80 0.92
C ASP A 68 -4.60 -10.05 2.33
N SER A 69 -5.67 -10.84 2.40
CA SER A 69 -6.34 -11.22 3.64
C SER A 69 -5.45 -12.06 4.57
N ALA A 70 -4.29 -12.50 4.09
CA ALA A 70 -3.24 -13.13 4.89
C ALA A 70 -2.48 -12.17 5.81
N ASN A 71 -2.85 -10.88 5.90
CA ASN A 71 -2.23 -9.85 6.75
C ASN A 71 -0.70 -9.76 6.59
N ARG A 72 -0.18 -10.08 5.39
CA ARG A 72 1.27 -10.01 5.17
C ARG A 72 1.75 -8.57 5.19
N VAL A 73 1.09 -7.68 4.47
CA VAL A 73 1.49 -6.27 4.46
C VAL A 73 0.30 -5.46 4.94
N VAL A 74 0.49 -4.77 6.06
CA VAL A 74 -0.44 -3.74 6.51
C VAL A 74 -0.06 -2.45 5.78
N VAL A 75 -1.04 -1.89 5.08
CA VAL A 75 -0.90 -0.64 4.33
C VAL A 75 -1.80 0.39 4.98
N THR A 76 -1.26 1.57 5.29
CA THR A 76 -2.04 2.67 5.88
C THR A 76 -1.80 3.94 5.10
N ASP A 77 -2.89 4.56 4.64
CA ASP A 77 -2.86 5.91 4.06
C ASP A 77 -2.73 6.95 5.16
N ASN A 78 -1.69 7.78 5.06
CA ASN A 78 -1.37 8.83 6.04
C ASN A 78 -2.09 10.15 5.74
N GLY A 79 -2.79 10.27 4.61
CA GLY A 79 -3.53 11.46 4.20
C GLY A 79 -2.66 12.61 3.67
N ASP A 80 -1.34 12.49 3.73
CA ASP A 80 -0.35 13.48 3.26
C ASP A 80 0.27 13.13 1.91
N GLY A 81 -0.27 12.11 1.23
CA GLY A 81 0.26 11.58 -0.03
C GLY A 81 1.28 10.47 0.14
N THR A 82 1.54 10.04 1.37
CA THR A 82 2.41 8.89 1.67
C THR A 82 1.62 7.68 2.18
N LEU A 83 2.26 6.51 2.09
CA LEU A 83 1.77 5.26 2.64
C LEU A 83 2.76 4.75 3.68
N THR A 84 2.24 4.24 4.80
CA THR A 84 3.02 3.43 5.73
C THR A 84 2.83 1.96 5.38
N LEU A 85 3.94 1.25 5.13
CA LEU A 85 3.97 -0.18 4.86
C LEU A 85 4.61 -0.90 6.04
N SER A 86 3.88 -1.85 6.62
CA SER A 86 4.41 -2.77 7.63
C SER A 86 4.33 -4.18 7.09
N THR A 87 5.48 -4.78 6.82
CA THR A 87 5.58 -6.22 6.50
C THR A 87 5.51 -7.02 7.79
N PRO A 88 5.26 -8.35 7.74
CA PRO A 88 5.41 -9.16 8.94
C PRO A 88 6.88 -9.05 9.33
N GLN A 89 7.14 -8.88 10.62
CA GLN A 89 8.49 -9.04 11.12
C GLN A 89 8.86 -10.51 10.91
N ASP A 90 9.85 -10.76 10.06
CA ASP A 90 10.47 -12.08 9.97
C ASP A 90 11.24 -12.34 11.25
N ILE A 91 11.10 -13.53 11.83
CA ILE A 91 11.99 -13.98 12.90
C ILE A 91 13.24 -14.51 12.20
N HIS A 92 14.00 -13.60 11.58
CA HIS A 92 15.28 -13.92 10.95
C HIS A 92 16.29 -14.38 12.01
N VAL A 93 17.44 -14.90 11.57
CA VAL A 93 18.43 -15.54 12.46
C VAL A 93 19.00 -14.63 13.55
N ASP A 94 18.98 -13.31 13.35
CA ASP A 94 19.39 -12.32 14.36
C ASP A 94 18.19 -11.63 15.03
N ALA A 95 16.95 -12.05 14.71
CA ALA A 95 15.76 -11.59 15.40
C ALA A 95 15.65 -12.30 16.75
N HIS A 96 15.64 -11.51 17.82
CA HIS A 96 15.32 -12.00 19.14
C HIS A 96 13.81 -11.99 19.32
N MET A 97 13.23 -13.16 19.54
CA MET A 97 11.82 -13.29 19.86
C MET A 97 11.63 -13.17 21.37
N GLU A 98 10.83 -12.20 21.80
CA GLU A 98 10.36 -12.13 23.18
C GLU A 98 9.01 -12.83 23.28
N LEU A 99 9.00 -14.02 23.88
CA LEU A 99 7.78 -14.79 24.11
C LEU A 99 7.29 -14.57 25.54
N ALA A 100 6.07 -14.07 25.68
CA ALA A 100 5.36 -14.14 26.96
C ALA A 100 5.13 -15.60 27.41
N GLY A 101 5.19 -16.55 26.47
CA GLY A 101 5.23 -18.00 26.73
C GLY A 101 5.37 -18.81 25.43
N LEU A 102 6.07 -19.95 25.48
CA LEU A 102 6.25 -20.88 24.36
C LEU A 102 5.47 -22.18 24.64
N THR A 103 4.47 -22.50 23.82
CA THR A 103 3.77 -23.79 23.88
C THR A 103 4.13 -24.60 22.65
N ILE A 104 4.88 -25.69 22.82
CA ILE A 104 5.21 -26.64 21.76
C ILE A 104 4.21 -27.78 21.88
N ARG A 105 3.30 -27.91 20.90
CA ARG A 105 2.37 -29.03 20.80
C ARG A 105 2.69 -29.79 19.53
N ASP A 106 2.99 -31.06 19.72
CA ASP A 106 2.91 -32.05 18.67
C ASP A 106 1.64 -32.88 18.94
N SER A 107 1.01 -33.44 17.91
CA SER A 107 -0.12 -34.35 18.08
C SER A 107 0.27 -35.68 18.74
N ASP A 108 1.58 -35.96 18.82
CA ASP A 108 2.13 -37.29 19.09
C ASP A 108 2.87 -37.42 20.43
N ASP A 109 2.63 -36.53 21.40
CA ASP A 109 3.16 -36.59 22.78
C ASP A 109 4.71 -36.70 22.86
N ASN A 110 5.40 -35.56 22.68
CA ASN A 110 6.52 -35.00 23.48
C ASN A 110 7.62 -34.35 22.64
N ILE A 111 8.23 -33.26 23.14
CA ILE A 111 9.67 -32.93 23.14
C ILE A 111 9.86 -31.65 23.98
N ILE A 112 10.74 -31.70 25.00
CA ILE A 112 11.21 -30.51 25.74
C ILE A 112 12.67 -30.24 25.37
N PHE A 113 12.97 -29.01 24.93
CA PHE A 113 14.32 -28.50 24.70
C PHE A 113 14.76 -27.69 25.92
N TYR A 114 15.87 -28.07 26.54
CA TYR A 114 16.54 -27.24 27.54
C TYR A 114 17.88 -26.80 26.94
N VAL A 115 18.20 -25.51 26.98
CA VAL A 115 19.48 -24.98 26.51
C VAL A 115 20.11 -24.22 27.66
N ASN A 116 21.38 -24.49 27.94
CA ASN A 116 22.25 -23.77 28.85
C ASN A 116 23.50 -23.32 28.07
N ASP A 117 24.33 -22.45 28.66
CA ASP A 117 25.43 -21.78 27.95
C ASP A 117 26.41 -22.75 27.25
N ASP A 118 26.50 -24.00 27.73
CA ASP A 118 27.42 -25.03 27.22
C ASP A 118 26.73 -26.33 26.75
N GLU A 119 25.42 -26.56 26.99
CA GLU A 119 24.75 -27.82 26.60
C GLU A 119 23.26 -27.64 26.27
N MET A 120 22.69 -28.58 25.52
CA MET A 120 21.27 -28.67 25.24
C MET A 120 20.73 -30.06 25.66
N TYR A 121 19.70 -30.11 26.52
CA TYR A 121 19.05 -31.35 26.94
C TYR A 121 17.70 -31.57 26.25
N PHE A 122 17.43 -32.83 25.93
CA PHE A 122 16.17 -33.28 25.36
C PHE A 122 15.48 -34.24 26.32
N TYR A 123 14.24 -33.93 26.70
CA TYR A 123 13.37 -34.87 27.40
C TYR A 123 12.24 -35.33 26.49
N CYS A 124 12.10 -36.66 26.39
CA CYS A 124 10.96 -37.32 25.79
C CYS A 124 10.32 -38.22 26.83
N PHE A 125 9.01 -38.08 27.04
CA PHE A 125 8.23 -39.05 27.80
C PHE A 125 7.64 -40.06 26.82
N CYS A 126 7.80 -41.35 27.10
CA CYS A 126 7.08 -42.39 26.38
C CYS A 126 5.91 -42.81 27.27
N SER A 127 4.68 -42.73 26.74
CA SER A 127 3.44 -42.99 27.47
C SER A 127 3.35 -44.38 28.13
N ASN A 128 4.22 -45.33 27.77
CA ASN A 128 4.14 -46.71 28.23
C ASN A 128 5.32 -47.18 29.09
N THR A 129 6.26 -46.32 29.51
CA THR A 129 7.29 -46.70 30.48
C THR A 129 7.82 -45.50 31.27
N ASN A 130 7.62 -45.48 32.59
CA ASN A 130 8.18 -44.49 33.53
C ASN A 130 9.72 -44.58 33.63
N ARG A 131 10.45 -44.31 32.54
CA ARG A 131 11.91 -44.15 32.55
C ARG A 131 12.32 -42.97 31.68
N SER A 132 12.66 -41.85 32.32
CA SER A 132 13.44 -40.78 31.70
C SER A 132 14.81 -41.34 31.30
N ARG A 133 15.12 -41.39 30.00
CA ARG A 133 16.48 -41.69 29.53
C ARG A 133 17.19 -40.38 29.27
N TYR A 134 18.17 -40.06 30.11
CA TYR A 134 19.11 -38.97 29.90
C TYR A 134 20.12 -39.43 28.84
N ALA A 135 20.11 -38.83 27.65
CA ALA A 135 21.20 -39.01 26.70
C ALA A 135 22.20 -37.86 26.94
N TYR A 136 23.26 -38.13 27.71
CA TYR A 136 24.44 -37.26 27.75
C TYR A 136 25.25 -37.54 26.48
N GLY A 137 25.33 -36.57 25.57
CA GLY A 137 26.32 -36.55 24.50
C GLY A 137 27.45 -35.63 24.94
N ALA A 138 28.59 -36.20 25.32
CA ALA A 138 29.78 -35.43 25.67
C ALA A 138 30.29 -34.65 24.46
N PHE A 139 30.62 -33.38 24.67
CA PHE A 139 31.61 -32.65 23.87
C PHE A 139 32.92 -32.55 24.64
#